data_AF-A0A8S2FHL1-F1
#
_entry.id   AF-A0A8S2FHL1-F1
#
_cell.length_a   1.000
_cell.length_b   1.000
_cell.length_c   1.000
_cell.angle_alpha   90.00
_cell.angle_beta   90.00
_cell.angle_gamma   90.00
#
_symmetry.space_group_name_H-M   'P 1'
#
loop_
_entity.id
_entity.type
_entity.pdbx_description
1 polymer ?
#
loop_
_entity_poly.entity_id
_entity_poly.type
_entity_poly.pdbx_seq_one_letter_code
_entity_poly.pdbx_strand_id
1 'polypeptide(L)'
;MESSTSGRSHTAHSKLSKRQLFKKRYQQFFGQAWIDSPALGSQFYNSVIRSNHQNFKFLYPSQRVSIQNGNSEDWDITLLAALLLNISRPQTLSSALQQALDTEDKYLKDLRDIRNDLAHHATRLITDIEFSITCKKLKSILIFFGEDDTELDKLVDDIELKSSKEIFDDTSVKEMNALNALGKQSFKDKNFKDAIKHFTNATVLPHLPADKRALLYSNLSSSRLALYEQVQQTGSTYKELATSDDERYHALRDAKQARNLW
;
A
#
# COMPACT_ATOMS: atom_id res chain seq x y z
N MET A 1 -18.65 -14.82 -40.12
CA MET A 1 -17.62 -13.86 -39.68
C MET A 1 -17.91 -13.53 -38.23
N GLU A 2 -17.37 -14.37 -37.37
CA GLU A 2 -17.44 -14.22 -35.92
C GLU A 2 -16.47 -13.12 -35.50
N SER A 3 -16.96 -12.13 -34.74
CA SER A 3 -16.11 -11.19 -34.02
C SER A 3 -16.35 -11.39 -32.54
N SER A 4 -15.31 -11.92 -31.90
CA SER A 4 -15.25 -12.49 -30.57
C SER A 4 -15.57 -11.49 -29.46
N THR A 5 -16.62 -11.80 -28.72
CA THR A 5 -16.72 -11.50 -27.28
C THR A 5 -15.73 -12.37 -26.51
N SER A 6 -14.76 -11.79 -25.80
CA SER A 6 -14.15 -12.43 -24.61
C SER A 6 -13.24 -11.45 -23.84
N GLY A 7 -13.84 -10.45 -23.19
CA GLY A 7 -13.24 -9.86 -22.00
C GLY A 7 -13.59 -10.71 -20.78
N ARG A 8 -13.01 -11.91 -20.67
CA ARG A 8 -13.24 -12.84 -19.55
C ARG A 8 -12.22 -12.57 -18.44
N SER A 9 -12.70 -11.90 -17.38
CA SER A 9 -12.56 -12.32 -15.98
C SER A 9 -11.37 -13.25 -15.65
N HIS A 10 -10.17 -12.70 -15.50
CA HIS A 10 -9.08 -13.36 -14.78
C HIS A 10 -9.11 -13.00 -13.30
N THR A 11 -10.12 -13.51 -12.60
CA THR A 11 -10.03 -13.77 -11.15
C THR A 11 -10.32 -15.24 -10.96
N ALA A 12 -9.35 -16.08 -11.33
CA ALA A 12 -9.27 -17.40 -10.76
C ALA A 12 -9.03 -17.19 -9.25
N HIS A 13 -10.10 -17.27 -8.48
CA HIS A 13 -10.03 -17.19 -7.04
C HIS A 13 -9.07 -18.29 -6.56
N SER A 14 -7.97 -17.87 -5.94
CA SER A 14 -7.17 -18.65 -5.01
C SER A 14 -7.99 -19.78 -4.39
N LYS A 15 -7.53 -21.03 -4.52
CA LYS A 15 -8.24 -22.23 -4.01
C LYS A 15 -8.41 -22.22 -2.48
N LEU A 16 -7.74 -21.30 -1.78
CA LEU A 16 -7.85 -21.14 -0.33
C LEU A 16 -7.60 -19.68 0.06
N SER A 17 -8.58 -18.82 -0.20
CA SER A 17 -8.57 -17.45 0.32
C SER A 17 -8.48 -17.48 1.86
N LYS A 18 -7.78 -16.51 2.46
CA LYS A 18 -7.73 -16.36 3.94
C LYS A 18 -9.12 -16.32 4.59
N ARG A 19 -10.15 -15.90 3.84
CA ARG A 19 -11.56 -15.98 4.25
C ARG A 19 -12.02 -17.42 4.39
N GLN A 20 -11.82 -18.26 3.37
CA GLN A 20 -12.14 -19.69 3.44
C GLN A 20 -11.38 -20.36 4.59
N LEU A 21 -10.12 -19.97 4.82
CA LEU A 21 -9.33 -20.46 5.94
C LEU A 21 -9.95 -20.07 7.29
N PHE A 22 -10.37 -18.81 7.44
CA PHE A 22 -11.08 -18.35 8.63
C PHE A 22 -12.38 -19.14 8.83
N LYS A 23 -13.22 -19.27 7.80
CA LYS A 23 -14.49 -20.01 7.88
C LYS A 23 -14.27 -21.48 8.27
N LYS A 24 -13.23 -22.12 7.71
CA LYS A 24 -12.81 -23.49 8.07
C LYS A 24 -12.38 -23.58 9.53
N ARG A 25 -11.47 -22.71 10.00
CA ARG A 25 -11.02 -22.71 11.40
C ARG A 25 -12.16 -22.42 12.37
N TYR A 26 -13.03 -21.49 12.02
CA TYR A 26 -14.21 -21.15 12.80
C TYR A 26 -15.09 -22.39 13.00
N GLN A 27 -15.40 -23.11 11.92
CA GLN A 27 -16.15 -24.36 12.02
C GLN A 27 -15.43 -25.43 12.85
N GLN A 28 -14.10 -25.57 12.70
CA GLN A 28 -13.31 -26.51 13.50
C GLN A 28 -13.30 -26.17 15.00
N PHE A 29 -13.32 -24.89 15.36
CA PHE A 29 -13.19 -24.45 16.75
C PHE A 29 -14.52 -24.33 17.48
N PHE A 30 -15.58 -23.94 16.77
CA PHE A 30 -16.89 -23.63 17.35
C PHE A 30 -17.98 -24.64 16.94
N GLY A 31 -17.66 -25.60 16.06
CA GLY A 31 -18.59 -26.64 15.63
C GLY A 31 -19.72 -26.16 14.70
N GLN A 32 -19.73 -24.87 14.34
CA GLN A 32 -20.74 -24.26 13.48
C GLN A 32 -20.09 -23.52 12.31
N ALA A 33 -20.70 -23.60 11.13
CA ALA A 33 -20.21 -22.88 9.96
C ALA A 33 -20.36 -21.36 10.16
N TRP A 34 -19.40 -20.58 9.65
CA TRP A 34 -19.54 -19.12 9.64
C TRP A 34 -20.54 -18.70 8.57
N ILE A 35 -21.60 -18.02 8.99
CA ILE A 35 -22.62 -17.43 8.12
C ILE A 35 -22.57 -15.91 8.31
N ASP A 36 -22.28 -15.20 7.22
CA ASP A 36 -22.11 -13.75 7.23
C ASP A 36 -23.41 -13.06 7.69
N SER A 37 -23.43 -12.61 8.95
CA SER A 37 -24.61 -12.01 9.57
C SER A 37 -24.24 -11.17 10.80
N PRO A 38 -24.97 -10.07 11.08
CA PRO A 38 -24.71 -9.24 12.26
C PRO A 38 -24.88 -10.00 13.59
N ALA A 39 -25.79 -10.98 13.65
CA ALA A 39 -26.03 -11.79 14.84
C ALA A 39 -24.80 -12.63 15.19
N LEU A 40 -24.26 -13.38 14.20
CA LEU A 40 -23.08 -14.22 14.40
C LEU A 40 -21.81 -13.37 14.64
N GLY A 41 -21.68 -12.26 13.92
CA GLY A 41 -20.59 -11.29 14.11
C GLY A 41 -20.57 -10.72 15.53
N SER A 42 -21.72 -10.27 16.03
CA SER A 42 -21.87 -9.75 17.39
C SER A 42 -21.60 -10.82 18.45
N GLN A 43 -22.10 -12.05 18.25
CA GLN A 43 -21.83 -13.16 19.14
C GLN A 43 -20.32 -13.45 19.20
N PHE A 44 -19.67 -13.60 18.04
CA PHE A 44 -18.23 -13.85 17.94
C PHE A 44 -17.41 -12.74 18.58
N TYR A 45 -17.77 -11.47 18.35
CA TYR A 45 -17.13 -10.34 18.99
C TYR A 45 -17.23 -10.44 20.51
N ASN A 46 -18.42 -10.70 21.05
CA ASN A 46 -18.61 -10.73 22.50
C ASN A 46 -17.95 -11.96 23.15
N SER A 47 -18.07 -13.14 22.54
CA SER A 47 -17.60 -14.39 23.14
C SER A 47 -16.10 -14.63 22.96
N VAL A 48 -15.52 -14.20 21.82
CA VAL A 48 -14.12 -14.48 21.47
C VAL A 48 -13.26 -13.25 21.61
N ILE A 49 -13.64 -12.14 20.98
CA ILE A 49 -12.79 -10.94 20.88
C ILE A 49 -12.78 -10.19 22.22
N ARG A 50 -13.96 -9.89 22.77
CA ARG A 50 -14.11 -9.13 24.01
C ARG A 50 -13.63 -9.92 25.23
N SER A 51 -13.97 -11.21 25.30
CA SER A 51 -13.51 -12.09 26.38
C SER A 51 -11.99 -12.26 26.40
N ASN A 52 -11.34 -12.25 25.23
CA ASN A 52 -9.88 -12.35 25.11
C ASN A 52 -9.24 -11.01 24.71
N HIS A 53 -9.67 -9.90 25.33
CA HIS A 53 -9.25 -8.55 24.95
C HIS A 53 -7.72 -8.37 24.82
N GLN A 54 -6.92 -9.06 25.65
CA GLN A 54 -5.46 -8.99 25.56
C GLN A 54 -4.91 -9.45 24.20
N ASN A 55 -5.50 -10.51 23.63
CA ASN A 55 -5.12 -11.05 22.32
C ASN A 55 -5.60 -10.18 21.16
N PHE A 56 -6.50 -9.22 21.41
CA PHE A 56 -7.12 -8.39 20.36
C PHE A 56 -7.00 -6.88 20.62
N LYS A 57 -6.14 -6.47 21.55
CA LYS A 57 -5.95 -5.06 21.93
C LYS A 57 -5.52 -4.15 20.76
N PHE A 58 -4.91 -4.74 19.74
CA PHE A 58 -4.44 -4.05 18.54
C PHE A 58 -5.56 -3.71 17.54
N LEU A 59 -6.79 -4.24 17.72
CA LEU A 59 -7.90 -3.99 16.81
C LEU A 59 -8.40 -2.55 16.94
N TYR A 60 -8.41 -1.82 15.82
CA TYR A 60 -8.98 -0.48 15.73
C TYR A 60 -10.50 -0.50 15.90
N PRO A 61 -11.13 0.61 16.35
CA PRO A 61 -12.58 0.68 16.50
C PRO A 61 -13.36 0.29 15.23
N SER A 62 -12.91 0.73 14.06
CA SER A 62 -13.54 0.38 12.77
C SER A 62 -13.50 -1.12 12.47
N GLN A 63 -12.40 -1.80 12.82
CA GLN A 63 -12.28 -3.25 12.66
C GLN A 63 -13.21 -4.00 13.61
N ARG A 64 -13.40 -3.49 14.83
CA ARG A 64 -14.35 -4.08 15.80
C ARG A 64 -15.78 -4.00 15.27
N VAL A 65 -16.17 -2.84 14.73
CA VAL A 65 -17.48 -2.66 14.07
C VAL A 65 -17.64 -3.60 12.88
N SER A 66 -16.60 -3.73 12.05
CA SER A 66 -16.60 -4.64 10.89
C SER A 66 -16.76 -6.12 11.31
N ILE A 67 -16.12 -6.55 12.40
CA ILE A 67 -16.33 -7.90 12.97
C ILE A 67 -17.77 -8.06 13.48
N GLN A 68 -18.31 -7.06 14.18
CA GLN A 68 -19.68 -7.11 14.73
C GLN A 68 -20.75 -7.17 13.62
N ASN A 69 -20.52 -6.54 12.48
CA ASN A 69 -21.38 -6.65 11.30
C ASN A 69 -21.37 -8.07 10.71
N GLY A 70 -20.33 -8.86 11.00
CA GLY A 70 -20.24 -10.28 10.68
C GLY A 70 -20.06 -10.60 9.19
N ASN A 71 -19.94 -9.60 8.33
CA ASN A 71 -19.67 -9.80 6.91
C ASN A 71 -18.16 -9.97 6.66
N SER A 72 -17.73 -11.22 6.47
CA SER A 72 -16.31 -11.55 6.25
C SER A 72 -15.74 -11.05 4.92
N GLU A 73 -16.59 -10.64 3.97
CA GLU A 73 -16.14 -10.01 2.72
C GLU A 73 -15.57 -8.60 2.97
N ASP A 74 -16.10 -7.89 3.98
CA ASP A 74 -15.62 -6.55 4.36
C ASP A 74 -14.30 -6.59 5.13
N TRP A 75 -13.81 -7.78 5.47
CA TRP A 75 -12.58 -7.93 6.25
C TRP A 75 -11.37 -7.90 5.33
N ASP A 76 -10.49 -6.95 5.60
CA ASP A 76 -9.22 -6.86 4.90
C ASP A 76 -8.26 -8.01 5.29
N ILE A 77 -7.21 -8.17 4.49
CA ILE A 77 -6.21 -9.24 4.65
C ILE A 77 -5.48 -9.16 6.00
N THR A 78 -5.31 -7.96 6.55
CA THR A 78 -4.65 -7.72 7.83
C THR A 78 -5.53 -8.17 8.98
N LEU A 79 -6.81 -7.81 8.94
CA LEU A 79 -7.82 -8.22 9.90
C LEU A 79 -7.98 -9.74 9.91
N LEU A 80 -8.10 -10.36 8.75
CA LEU A 80 -8.20 -11.83 8.62
C LEU A 80 -6.97 -12.54 9.21
N ALA A 81 -5.76 -12.10 8.88
CA ALA A 81 -4.54 -12.67 9.44
C ALA A 81 -4.48 -12.51 10.96
N ALA A 82 -4.88 -11.34 11.46
CA ALA A 82 -4.93 -11.08 12.89
C ALA A 82 -5.94 -11.98 13.62
N LEU A 83 -7.13 -12.18 13.06
CA LEU A 83 -8.12 -13.10 13.61
C LEU A 83 -7.59 -14.53 13.62
N LEU A 84 -7.09 -15.03 12.49
CA LEU A 84 -6.54 -16.39 12.36
C LEU A 84 -5.45 -16.68 13.40
N LEU A 85 -4.55 -15.74 13.65
CA LEU A 85 -3.40 -15.91 14.56
C LEU A 85 -3.75 -15.75 16.05
N ASN A 86 -4.85 -15.09 16.39
CA ASN A 86 -5.16 -14.73 17.79
C ASN A 86 -6.42 -15.40 18.35
N ILE A 87 -7.21 -16.09 17.52
CA ILE A 87 -8.32 -16.91 18.02
C ILE A 87 -7.76 -18.06 18.86
N SER A 88 -8.21 -18.16 20.10
CA SER A 88 -7.84 -19.24 21.01
C SER A 88 -8.30 -20.59 20.46
N ARG A 89 -7.38 -21.55 20.39
CA ARG A 89 -7.67 -22.91 19.93
C ARG A 89 -8.34 -23.71 21.06
N PRO A 90 -9.31 -24.58 20.77
CA PRO A 90 -9.81 -25.54 21.76
C PRO A 90 -8.70 -26.46 22.26
N GLN A 91 -8.67 -26.75 23.57
CA GLN A 91 -7.71 -27.71 24.15
C GLN A 91 -8.00 -29.17 23.78
N THR A 92 -9.16 -29.43 23.17
CA THR A 92 -9.65 -30.76 22.78
C THR A 92 -9.14 -31.23 21.41
N LEU A 93 -8.34 -30.43 20.71
CA LEU A 93 -7.82 -30.79 19.38
C LEU A 93 -6.78 -31.92 19.48
N SER A 94 -6.77 -32.83 18.50
CA SER A 94 -5.77 -33.89 18.41
C SER A 94 -4.36 -33.32 18.18
N SER A 95 -3.32 -34.05 18.61
CA SER A 95 -1.92 -33.64 18.42
C SER A 95 -1.58 -33.37 16.95
N ALA A 96 -2.05 -34.24 16.05
CA ALA A 96 -1.85 -34.07 14.60
C ALA A 96 -2.49 -32.77 14.08
N LEU A 97 -3.69 -32.43 14.55
CA LEU A 97 -4.37 -31.20 14.13
C LEU A 97 -3.70 -29.95 14.72
N GLN A 98 -3.20 -30.03 15.96
CA GLN A 98 -2.41 -28.94 16.55
C GLN A 98 -1.15 -28.66 15.73
N GLN A 99 -0.39 -29.69 15.33
CA GLN A 99 0.80 -29.55 14.50
C GLN A 99 0.50 -28.95 13.12
N ALA A 100 -0.61 -29.36 12.49
CA ALA A 100 -1.06 -28.78 11.23
C ALA A 100 -1.36 -27.28 11.38
N LEU A 101 -2.07 -26.90 12.44
CA LEU A 101 -2.38 -25.49 12.75
C LEU A 101 -1.13 -24.67 13.10
N ASP A 102 -0.15 -25.25 13.79
CA ASP A 102 1.13 -24.60 14.08
C ASP A 102 1.93 -24.30 12.82
N THR A 103 1.94 -25.25 11.88
CA THR A 103 2.57 -25.07 10.57
C THR A 103 1.86 -23.96 9.79
N GLU A 104 0.52 -23.96 9.80
CA GLU A 104 -0.28 -22.92 9.16
C GLU A 104 -0.05 -21.54 9.78
N ASP A 105 0.01 -21.44 11.11
CA ASP A 105 0.30 -20.20 11.82
C ASP A 105 1.70 -19.68 11.55
N LYS A 106 2.68 -20.56 11.36
CA LYS A 106 4.03 -20.17 10.93
C LYS A 106 3.97 -19.46 9.58
N TYR A 107 3.32 -20.05 8.58
CA TYR A 107 3.20 -19.42 7.27
C TYR A 107 2.38 -18.12 7.29
N LEU A 108 1.35 -18.02 8.14
CA LEU A 108 0.60 -16.77 8.33
C LEU A 108 1.46 -15.67 8.97
N LYS A 109 2.34 -16.02 9.92
CA LYS A 109 3.33 -15.09 10.51
C LYS A 109 4.35 -14.66 9.47
N ASP A 110 4.94 -15.60 8.73
CA ASP A 110 5.90 -15.31 7.68
C ASP A 110 5.31 -14.36 6.62
N LEU A 111 4.04 -14.57 6.23
CA LEU A 111 3.35 -13.69 5.29
C LEU A 111 3.11 -12.28 5.86
N ARG A 112 2.77 -12.17 7.14
CA ARG A 112 2.62 -10.88 7.83
C ARG A 112 3.98 -10.16 7.90
N ASP A 113 5.04 -10.90 8.19
CA ASP A 113 6.38 -10.35 8.36
C ASP A 113 6.93 -9.88 7.01
N ILE A 114 6.77 -10.65 5.92
CA ILE A 114 7.07 -10.20 4.54
C ILE A 114 6.33 -8.90 4.22
N ARG A 115 5.04 -8.81 4.50
CA ARG A 115 4.27 -7.58 4.27
C ARG A 115 4.83 -6.42 5.08
N ASN A 116 5.18 -6.64 6.34
CA ASN A 116 5.76 -5.60 7.20
C ASN A 116 7.12 -5.13 6.70
N ASP A 117 7.99 -6.05 6.31
CA ASP A 117 9.32 -5.76 5.78
C ASP A 117 9.22 -4.92 4.50
N LEU A 118 8.28 -5.26 3.61
CA LEU A 118 8.01 -4.46 2.40
C LEU A 118 7.39 -3.09 2.72
N ALA A 119 6.41 -3.03 3.63
CA ALA A 119 5.72 -1.79 3.98
C ALA A 119 6.61 -0.79 4.74
N HIS A 120 7.58 -1.30 5.51
CA HIS A 120 8.50 -0.51 6.31
C HIS A 120 9.92 -0.49 5.75
N HIS A 121 10.12 -0.92 4.49
CA HIS A 121 11.43 -0.94 3.86
C HIS A 121 12.03 0.47 3.84
N ALA A 122 13.18 0.65 4.50
CA ALA A 122 13.75 1.96 4.82
C ALA A 122 13.98 2.85 3.58
N THR A 123 14.31 2.22 2.45
CA THR A 123 14.59 2.89 1.16
C THR A 123 13.42 2.83 0.18
N ARG A 124 12.36 2.07 0.48
CA ARG A 124 11.26 1.71 -0.46
C ARG A 124 11.72 1.12 -1.79
N LEU A 125 12.98 0.70 -1.89
CA LEU A 125 13.60 0.03 -3.02
C LEU A 125 14.17 -1.30 -2.52
N ILE A 126 13.76 -2.39 -3.14
CA ILE A 126 14.32 -3.72 -2.88
C ILE A 126 15.30 -4.08 -3.99
N THR A 127 16.42 -4.70 -3.64
CA THR A 127 17.38 -5.25 -4.60
C THR A 127 16.82 -6.49 -5.29
N ASP A 128 17.38 -6.86 -6.45
CA ASP A 128 16.99 -8.10 -7.14
C ASP A 128 17.17 -9.35 -6.27
N ILE A 129 18.18 -9.34 -5.40
CA ILE A 129 18.43 -10.42 -4.44
C ILE A 129 17.30 -10.48 -3.40
N GLU A 130 16.94 -9.35 -2.80
CA GLU A 130 15.84 -9.26 -1.83
C GLU A 130 14.49 -9.60 -2.46
N PHE A 131 14.26 -9.15 -3.69
CA PHE A 131 13.09 -9.50 -4.48
C PHE A 131 13.01 -11.01 -4.72
N SER A 132 14.09 -11.64 -5.22
CA SER A 132 14.13 -13.09 -5.46
C SER A 132 13.90 -13.90 -4.18
N ILE A 133 14.51 -13.49 -3.06
CA ILE A 133 14.29 -14.13 -1.75
C ILE A 133 12.84 -13.99 -1.32
N THR A 134 12.25 -12.80 -1.47
CA THR A 134 10.86 -12.51 -1.10
C THR A 134 9.88 -13.32 -1.95
N CYS A 135 10.08 -13.37 -3.27
CA CYS A 135 9.26 -14.17 -4.18
C CYS A 135 9.36 -15.66 -3.85
N LYS A 136 10.56 -16.20 -3.59
CA LYS A 136 10.71 -17.62 -3.18
C LYS A 136 9.94 -17.94 -1.91
N LYS A 137 10.03 -17.07 -0.88
CA LYS A 137 9.27 -17.23 0.36
C LYS A 137 7.76 -17.17 0.11
N LEU A 138 7.29 -16.14 -0.60
CA LEU A 138 5.86 -15.99 -0.95
C LEU A 138 5.35 -17.20 -1.75
N LYS A 139 6.11 -17.67 -2.74
CA LYS A 139 5.77 -18.84 -3.54
C LYS A 139 5.59 -20.07 -2.65
N SER A 140 6.54 -20.34 -1.75
CA SER A 140 6.42 -21.47 -0.81
C SER A 140 5.19 -21.39 0.10
N ILE A 141 4.83 -20.18 0.56
CA ILE A 141 3.63 -19.94 1.39
C ILE A 141 2.38 -20.23 0.56
N LEU A 142 2.32 -19.72 -0.67
CA LEU A 142 1.15 -19.83 -1.53
C LEU A 142 0.90 -21.29 -1.97
N ILE A 143 1.96 -22.03 -2.31
CA ILE A 143 1.89 -23.47 -2.60
C ILE A 143 1.34 -24.25 -1.39
N PHE A 144 1.80 -23.92 -0.18
CA PHE A 144 1.29 -24.54 1.03
C PHE A 144 -0.23 -24.32 1.20
N PHE A 145 -0.73 -23.15 0.81
CA PHE A 145 -2.16 -22.85 0.79
C PHE A 145 -2.90 -23.37 -0.46
N GLY A 146 -2.25 -24.15 -1.32
CA GLY A 146 -2.88 -24.85 -2.44
C GLY A 146 -2.89 -24.07 -3.76
N GLU A 147 -2.09 -23.02 -3.88
CA GLU A 147 -1.84 -22.38 -5.18
C GLU A 147 -0.98 -23.26 -6.09
N ASP A 148 -1.14 -23.05 -7.40
CA ASP A 148 -0.43 -23.82 -8.42
C ASP A 148 0.99 -23.27 -8.66
N ASP A 149 1.98 -24.14 -8.57
CA ASP A 149 3.40 -23.79 -8.72
C ASP A 149 3.72 -23.16 -10.09
N THR A 150 3.08 -23.68 -11.16
CA THR A 150 3.31 -23.24 -12.54
C THR A 150 2.66 -21.90 -12.85
N GLU A 151 1.48 -21.63 -12.28
CA GLU A 151 0.82 -20.32 -12.38
C GLU A 151 1.60 -19.25 -11.59
N LEU A 152 2.19 -19.63 -10.45
CA LEU A 152 3.04 -18.72 -9.67
C LEU A 152 4.36 -18.40 -10.39
N ASP A 153 4.98 -19.37 -11.07
CA ASP A 153 6.20 -19.11 -11.86
C ASP A 153 5.94 -18.10 -12.98
N LYS A 154 4.85 -18.26 -13.74
CA LYS A 154 4.45 -17.28 -14.77
C LYS A 154 4.30 -15.87 -14.19
N LEU A 155 3.73 -15.76 -12.99
CA LEU A 155 3.53 -14.48 -12.33
C LEU A 155 4.85 -13.83 -11.93
N VAL A 156 5.83 -14.61 -11.47
CA VAL A 156 7.18 -14.11 -11.13
C VAL A 156 7.91 -13.68 -12.41
N ASP A 157 7.89 -14.50 -13.45
CA ASP A 157 8.51 -14.21 -14.73
C ASP A 157 7.93 -12.93 -15.36
N ASP A 158 6.61 -12.73 -15.30
CA ASP A 158 5.94 -11.51 -15.76
C ASP A 158 6.35 -10.25 -14.97
N ILE A 159 6.72 -10.40 -13.69
CA ILE A 159 7.20 -9.30 -12.85
C ILE A 159 8.66 -8.98 -13.19
N GLU A 160 9.52 -10.00 -13.38
CA GLU A 160 10.91 -9.81 -13.81
C GLU A 160 11.02 -9.20 -15.22
N LEU A 161 10.09 -9.54 -16.11
CA LEU A 161 9.97 -8.91 -17.43
C LEU A 161 9.56 -7.41 -17.36
N LYS A 162 8.88 -6.98 -16.30
CA LYS A 162 8.50 -5.58 -16.07
C LYS A 162 9.54 -4.78 -15.29
N SER A 163 10.41 -5.45 -14.51
CA SER A 163 11.49 -4.78 -13.77
C SER A 163 12.67 -4.35 -14.65
N SER A 164 12.68 -4.75 -15.93
CA SER A 164 13.76 -4.44 -16.87
C SER A 164 13.31 -3.43 -17.96
N LYS A 165 13.78 -2.18 -17.76
CA LYS A 165 13.70 -0.98 -18.63
C LYS A 165 12.42 -0.13 -18.53
N GLU A 166 12.33 0.68 -17.48
CA GLU A 166 11.94 2.07 -17.75
C GLU A 166 13.06 2.66 -18.61
N ILE A 167 12.85 2.73 -19.92
CA ILE A 167 13.69 3.51 -20.82
C ILE A 167 13.44 4.96 -20.44
N PHE A 168 14.17 5.45 -19.45
CA PHE A 168 14.21 6.88 -19.17
C PHE A 168 14.83 7.55 -20.39
N ASP A 169 14.11 8.51 -20.96
CA ASP A 169 14.67 9.34 -22.01
C ASP A 169 15.80 10.17 -21.40
N ASP A 170 17.04 9.81 -21.74
CA ASP A 170 18.26 10.51 -21.30
C ASP A 170 18.20 12.01 -21.66
N THR A 171 17.44 12.36 -22.70
CA THR A 171 17.16 13.74 -23.09
C THR A 171 16.33 14.47 -22.04
N SER A 172 15.20 13.89 -21.62
CA SER A 172 14.32 14.45 -20.58
C SER A 172 15.03 14.59 -19.23
N VAL A 173 15.93 13.66 -18.86
CA VAL A 173 16.71 13.77 -17.62
C VAL A 173 17.75 14.90 -17.70
N LYS A 174 18.43 15.05 -18.84
CA LYS A 174 19.36 16.18 -19.07
C LYS A 174 18.65 17.52 -19.03
N GLU A 175 17.50 17.63 -19.69
CA GLU A 175 16.70 18.85 -19.70
C GLU A 175 16.17 19.18 -18.30
N MET A 176 15.69 18.17 -17.56
CA MET A 176 15.28 18.33 -16.16
C MET A 176 16.41 18.87 -15.29
N ASN A 177 17.64 18.34 -15.43
CA ASN A 177 18.78 18.82 -14.66
C ASN A 177 19.13 20.27 -14.98
N ALA A 178 19.06 20.67 -16.25
CA ALA A 178 19.29 22.05 -16.67
C ALA A 178 18.24 23.00 -16.08
N LEU A 179 16.95 22.67 -16.21
CA LEU A 179 15.86 23.45 -15.64
C LEU A 179 15.92 23.52 -14.11
N ASN A 180 16.25 22.41 -13.44
CA ASN A 180 16.40 22.37 -11.99
C ASN A 180 17.57 23.25 -11.52
N ALA A 181 18.68 23.28 -12.26
CA ALA A 181 19.81 24.17 -11.97
C ALA A 181 19.43 25.65 -12.12
N LEU A 182 18.74 26.01 -13.22
CA LEU A 182 18.23 27.37 -13.44
C LEU A 182 17.22 27.79 -12.36
N GLY A 183 16.30 26.89 -11.98
CA GLY A 183 15.33 27.13 -10.92
C GLY A 183 15.99 27.35 -9.55
N LYS A 184 16.99 26.52 -9.20
CA LYS A 184 17.76 26.68 -7.96
C LYS A 184 18.56 27.98 -7.93
N GLN A 185 19.15 28.37 -9.06
CA GLN A 185 19.87 29.63 -9.16
C GLN A 185 18.91 30.82 -8.99
N SER A 186 17.79 30.82 -9.72
CA SER A 186 16.75 31.85 -9.60
C SER A 186 16.20 31.96 -8.17
N PHE A 187 16.03 30.83 -7.47
CA PHE A 187 15.61 30.80 -6.08
C PHE A 187 16.65 31.47 -5.16
N LYS A 188 17.95 31.17 -5.34
CA LYS A 188 19.04 31.80 -4.58
C LYS A 188 19.10 33.31 -4.82
N ASP A 189 18.84 33.73 -6.06
CA ASP A 189 18.82 35.14 -6.46
C ASP A 189 17.52 35.87 -6.01
N LYS A 190 16.66 35.20 -5.23
CA LYS A 190 15.34 35.69 -4.77
C LYS A 190 14.38 36.08 -5.91
N ASN A 191 14.63 35.57 -7.11
CA ASN A 191 13.73 35.69 -8.25
C ASN A 191 12.79 34.47 -8.28
N PHE A 192 11.85 34.45 -7.33
CA PHE A 192 10.99 33.28 -7.12
C PHE A 192 10.01 33.02 -8.26
N LYS A 193 9.63 34.04 -9.04
CA LYS A 193 8.78 33.87 -10.23
C LYS A 193 9.48 33.03 -11.31
N ASP A 194 10.75 33.33 -11.58
CA ASP A 194 11.53 32.55 -12.54
C ASP A 194 11.88 31.16 -12.00
N ALA A 195 12.13 31.03 -10.70
CA ALA A 195 12.29 29.73 -10.05
C ALA A 195 11.06 28.83 -10.26
N ILE A 196 9.85 29.36 -9.99
CA ILE A 196 8.58 28.67 -10.21
C ILE A 196 8.44 28.25 -11.67
N LYS A 197 8.75 29.14 -12.62
CA LYS A 197 8.68 28.84 -14.05
C LYS A 197 9.60 27.68 -14.45
N HIS A 198 10.86 27.70 -14.02
CA HIS A 198 11.82 26.65 -14.35
C HIS A 198 11.43 25.30 -13.75
N PHE A 199 11.02 25.25 -12.48
CA PHE A 199 10.54 24.02 -11.86
C PHE A 199 9.24 23.51 -12.49
N THR A 200 8.30 24.40 -12.82
CA THR A 200 7.05 24.03 -13.53
C THR A 200 7.37 23.35 -14.86
N ASN A 201 8.25 23.94 -15.66
CA ASN A 201 8.66 23.37 -16.94
C ASN A 201 9.33 22.00 -16.76
N ALA A 202 10.13 21.81 -15.70
CA ALA A 202 10.75 20.53 -15.42
C ALA A 202 9.71 19.45 -15.02
N THR A 203 8.64 19.81 -14.31
CA THR A 203 7.63 18.83 -13.84
C THR A 203 6.80 18.20 -14.95
N VAL A 204 6.68 18.88 -16.09
CA VAL A 204 5.88 18.42 -17.24
C VAL A 204 6.69 17.57 -18.23
N LEU A 205 8.00 17.43 -18.03
CA LEU A 205 8.84 16.60 -18.89
C LEU A 205 8.36 15.13 -18.87
N PRO A 206 8.29 14.48 -20.05
CA PRO A 206 7.81 13.11 -20.15
C PRO A 206 8.82 12.13 -19.55
N HIS A 207 8.34 10.95 -19.15
CA HIS A 207 9.19 9.82 -18.73
C HIS A 207 10.23 10.13 -17.63
N LEU A 208 9.97 11.12 -16.76
CA LEU A 208 10.82 11.37 -15.61
C LEU A 208 10.54 10.36 -14.48
N PRO A 209 11.59 9.83 -13.84
CA PRO A 209 11.46 9.03 -12.63
C PRO A 209 10.64 9.73 -11.53
N ALA A 210 9.91 8.96 -10.73
CA ALA A 210 9.05 9.48 -9.67
C ALA A 210 9.83 10.29 -8.62
N ASP A 211 11.02 9.84 -8.22
CA ASP A 211 11.90 10.54 -7.25
C ASP A 211 12.34 11.91 -7.77
N LYS A 212 12.70 12.00 -9.06
CA LYS A 212 13.07 13.28 -9.71
C LYS A 212 11.87 14.22 -9.76
N ARG A 213 10.69 13.69 -10.11
CA ARG A 213 9.45 14.46 -10.17
C ARG A 213 9.05 14.96 -8.77
N ALA A 214 9.24 14.14 -7.74
CA ALA A 214 9.00 14.51 -6.35
C ALA A 214 9.92 15.64 -5.89
N LEU A 215 11.21 15.58 -6.22
CA LEU A 215 12.17 16.65 -5.95
C LEU A 215 11.75 17.99 -6.58
N LEU A 216 11.28 17.98 -7.82
CA LEU A 216 10.83 19.19 -8.52
C LEU A 216 9.59 19.80 -7.85
N TYR A 217 8.61 18.98 -7.47
CA TYR A 217 7.43 19.45 -6.73
C TYR A 217 7.79 20.03 -5.35
N SER A 218 8.77 19.45 -4.65
CA SER A 218 9.29 20.04 -3.40
C SER A 218 9.91 21.42 -3.63
N ASN A 219 10.72 21.57 -4.68
CA ASN A 219 11.33 22.86 -5.02
C ASN A 219 10.28 23.90 -5.46
N LEU A 220 9.25 23.46 -6.20
CA LEU A 220 8.15 24.31 -6.63
C LEU A 220 7.34 24.82 -5.43
N SER A 221 6.99 23.94 -4.49
CA SER A 221 6.31 24.29 -3.24
C SER A 221 7.09 25.35 -2.45
N SER A 222 8.39 25.14 -2.25
CA SER A 222 9.25 26.08 -1.54
C SER A 222 9.33 27.44 -2.24
N SER A 223 9.41 27.45 -3.57
CA SER A 223 9.47 28.68 -4.37
C SER A 223 8.20 29.51 -4.28
N ARG A 224 7.03 28.86 -4.31
CA ARG A 224 5.73 29.52 -4.16
C ARG A 224 5.53 30.12 -2.76
N LEU A 225 5.94 29.38 -1.72
CA LEU A 225 5.89 29.89 -0.35
C LEU A 225 6.81 31.11 -0.17
N ALA A 226 8.04 31.06 -0.69
CA ALA A 226 8.98 32.18 -0.63
C ALA A 226 8.48 33.42 -1.41
N LEU A 227 7.83 33.22 -2.56
CA LEU A 227 7.21 34.31 -3.31
C LEU A 227 6.09 34.99 -2.50
N TYR A 228 5.23 34.19 -1.85
CA TYR A 228 4.20 34.72 -0.97
C TYR A 228 4.80 35.56 0.16
N GLU A 229 5.81 35.04 0.85
CA GLU A 229 6.49 35.75 1.95
C GLU A 229 7.13 37.07 1.49
N GLN A 230 7.74 37.09 0.30
CA GLN A 230 8.32 38.31 -0.28
C GLN A 230 7.26 39.39 -0.58
N VAL A 231 6.08 38.97 -1.08
CA VAL A 231 4.95 39.88 -1.34
C VAL A 231 4.35 40.42 -0.04
N GLN A 232 4.29 39.60 1.02
CA GLN A 232 3.80 40.05 2.34
C GLN A 232 4.75 41.07 2.98
N GLN A 233 6.06 40.90 2.83
CA GLN A 233 7.07 41.84 3.35
C GLN A 233 7.07 43.20 2.64
N THR A 234 6.50 43.31 1.44
CA THR A 234 6.49 44.52 0.61
C THR A 234 5.20 45.35 0.71
N GLY A 235 4.30 45.00 1.64
CA GLY A 235 3.16 45.84 2.03
C GLY A 235 1.83 45.39 1.43
N SER A 236 1.18 44.44 2.08
CA SER A 236 -0.24 44.14 1.88
C SER A 236 -0.83 43.61 3.19
N THR A 237 -1.66 44.41 3.84
CA THR A 237 -2.45 44.05 5.02
C THR A 237 -3.39 42.88 4.69
N TYR A 238 -3.35 41.84 5.53
CA TYR A 238 -4.27 40.69 5.65
C TYR A 238 -5.36 40.53 4.56
N LYS A 239 -5.32 39.41 3.82
CA LYS A 239 -6.44 38.93 3.01
C LYS A 239 -6.84 37.48 3.34
N GLU A 240 -8.14 37.25 3.19
CA GLU A 240 -8.96 36.07 3.50
C GLU A 240 -8.38 34.71 3.08
N LEU A 241 -9.03 33.66 3.61
CA LEU A 241 -8.78 32.23 3.32
C LEU A 241 -8.53 31.97 1.83
N ALA A 242 -7.51 31.15 1.58
CA ALA A 242 -6.91 30.86 0.28
C ALA A 242 -7.93 30.59 -0.84
N THR A 243 -8.02 31.52 -1.80
CA THR A 243 -8.68 31.30 -3.08
C THR A 243 -7.81 30.43 -3.99
N SER A 244 -8.34 30.00 -5.14
CA SER A 244 -7.61 29.16 -6.11
C SER A 244 -6.33 29.79 -6.67
N ASP A 245 -6.16 31.10 -6.50
CA ASP A 245 -5.05 31.89 -7.04
C ASP A 245 -4.01 32.23 -5.95
N ASP A 246 -4.15 31.67 -4.74
CA ASP A 246 -3.22 31.86 -3.63
C ASP A 246 -1.99 30.94 -3.78
N GLU A 247 -0.80 31.53 -3.77
CA GLU A 247 0.46 30.79 -3.85
C GLU A 247 0.63 29.77 -2.71
N ARG A 248 0.02 29.99 -1.53
CA ARG A 248 -0.01 29.02 -0.44
C ARG A 248 -0.83 27.78 -0.77
N TYR A 249 -1.95 27.96 -1.49
CA TYR A 249 -2.79 26.85 -1.94
C TYR A 249 -2.03 25.99 -2.96
N HIS A 250 -1.37 26.64 -3.92
CA HIS A 250 -0.53 25.96 -4.90
C HIS A 250 0.68 25.27 -4.24
N ALA A 251 1.36 25.93 -3.29
CA ALA A 251 2.45 25.33 -2.54
C ALA A 251 2.02 24.06 -1.80
N LEU A 252 0.86 24.09 -1.11
CA LEU A 252 0.32 22.92 -0.44
C LEU A 252 -0.02 21.78 -1.42
N ARG A 253 -0.55 22.11 -2.61
CA ARG A 253 -0.82 21.13 -3.66
C ARG A 253 0.46 20.47 -4.13
N ASP A 254 1.50 21.27 -4.40
CA ASP A 254 2.78 20.79 -4.88
C ASP A 254 3.50 19.94 -3.80
N ALA A 255 3.43 20.34 -2.52
CA ALA A 255 3.95 19.55 -1.41
C ALA A 255 3.24 18.18 -1.27
N LYS A 256 1.91 18.14 -1.45
CA LYS A 256 1.16 16.88 -1.46
C LYS A 256 1.57 16.00 -2.65
N GLN A 257 1.77 16.60 -3.81
CA GLN A 257 2.20 15.89 -5.00
C GLN A 257 3.60 15.29 -4.82
N ALA A 258 4.53 16.06 -4.25
CA ALA A 258 5.85 15.56 -3.88
C ALA A 258 5.71 14.35 -2.93
N ARG A 259 4.98 14.49 -1.83
CA ARG A 259 4.79 13.42 -0.84
C ARG A 259 4.18 12.15 -1.44
N ASN A 260 3.29 12.27 -2.42
CA ASN A 260 2.68 11.11 -3.07
C ASN A 260 3.63 10.39 -4.04
N LEU A 261 4.72 11.05 -4.46
CA LEU A 261 5.73 10.52 -5.37
C LEU A 261 7.00 10.02 -4.64
N TRP A 262 7.13 10.33 -3.34
CA TRP A 262 8.13 9.76 -2.41
C TRP A 262 7.61 8.46 -1.79
#